data_AF-A0A543J659-F1
#
_entry.id   AF-A0A543J659-F1
#
_cell.length_a   1.000
_cell.length_b   1.000
_cell.length_c   1.000
_cell.angle_alpha   90.00
_cell.angle_beta   90.00
_cell.angle_gamma   90.00
#
_symmetry.space_group_name_H-M   'P 1'
#
loop_
_entity.id
_entity.type
_entity.pdbx_description
1 polymer ?
#
loop_
_entity_poly.entity_id
_entity_poly.type
_entity_poly.pdbx_seq_one_letter_code
_entity_poly.pdbx_strand_id
1 'polypeptide(L)'
;MTKAQRIAAAWASLPAPELTDQVRLLVKARDAAARAVWSAVREDPVIAARVRGALAGLKAEYRGHRDEAMWLMWIGQVQQQLAVQQTAAPVLESRVDEVPELEPVVEEWAPRREPTTPRPAGDAPPVLFQEPASTAK
;
A
#
# COMPACT_ATOMS: atom_id res chain seq x y z
N MET A 1 30.17 6.38 12.40
CA MET A 1 29.01 5.46 12.25
C MET A 1 28.43 5.12 13.62
N THR A 2 27.20 5.55 13.90
CA THR A 2 26.53 5.33 15.20
C THR A 2 26.11 3.87 15.37
N LYS A 3 25.79 3.43 16.61
CA LYS A 3 25.27 2.07 16.87
C LYS A 3 24.01 1.80 16.05
N ALA A 4 23.11 2.78 15.96
CA ALA A 4 21.88 2.68 15.19
C ALA A 4 22.14 2.51 13.68
N GLN A 5 23.10 3.25 13.12
CA GLN A 5 23.51 3.10 11.72
C GLN A 5 24.10 1.72 11.43
N ARG A 6 24.88 1.15 12.36
CA ARG A 6 25.40 -0.22 12.23
C ARG A 6 24.30 -1.27 12.22
N ILE A 7 23.28 -1.10 13.08
CA ILE A 7 22.12 -2.00 13.10
C ILE A 7 21.34 -1.89 11.79
N ALA A 8 21.05 -0.68 11.32
CA ALA A 8 20.38 -0.47 10.05
C ALA A 8 21.17 -1.09 8.89
N ALA A 9 22.48 -0.84 8.80
CA ALA A 9 23.33 -1.44 7.77
C ALA A 9 23.33 -2.98 7.81
N ALA A 10 23.34 -3.58 9.01
CA ALA A 10 23.26 -5.03 9.15
C ALA A 10 21.94 -5.59 8.58
N TRP A 11 20.83 -4.87 8.73
CA TRP A 11 19.53 -5.28 8.18
C TRP A 11 19.49 -5.35 6.66
N ALA A 12 20.37 -4.63 5.97
CA ALA A 12 20.50 -4.74 4.51
C ALA A 12 20.94 -6.16 4.07
N SER A 13 21.67 -6.87 4.92
CA SER A 13 22.20 -8.21 4.62
C SER A 13 21.35 -9.35 5.19
N LEU A 14 20.36 -9.05 6.04
CA LEU A 14 19.50 -10.08 6.64
C LEU A 14 18.50 -10.64 5.63
N PRO A 15 18.13 -11.93 5.74
CA PRO A 15 17.01 -12.50 5.00
C PRO A 15 15.66 -11.94 5.52
N ALA A 16 14.63 -11.99 4.68
CA ALA A 16 13.30 -11.45 4.97
C ALA A 16 12.65 -11.95 6.29
N PRO A 17 12.68 -13.25 6.66
CA PRO A 17 12.11 -13.70 7.92
C PRO A 17 12.82 -13.10 9.13
N GLU A 18 14.16 -13.12 9.15
CA GLU A 18 14.95 -12.56 10.25
C GLU A 18 14.74 -11.04 10.38
N LEU A 19 14.66 -10.33 9.26
CA LEU A 19 14.32 -8.91 9.26
C LEU A 19 12.95 -8.65 9.91
N THR A 20 11.97 -9.51 9.63
CA THR A 20 10.60 -9.38 10.18
C THR A 20 10.62 -9.57 11.70
N ASP A 21 11.37 -10.54 12.21
CA ASP A 21 11.54 -10.75 13.65
C ASP A 21 12.24 -9.57 14.34
N GLN A 22 13.31 -9.03 13.75
CA GLN A 22 14.00 -7.86 14.29
C GLN A 22 13.09 -6.62 14.30
N VAL A 23 12.34 -6.40 13.23
CA VAL A 23 11.35 -5.32 13.14
C VAL A 23 10.27 -5.49 14.21
N ARG A 24 9.76 -6.71 14.41
CA ARG A 24 8.77 -7.02 15.46
C ARG A 24 9.28 -6.66 16.85
N LEU A 25 10.51 -7.04 17.18
CA LEU A 25 11.13 -6.71 18.47
C LEU A 25 11.26 -5.20 18.65
N LEU A 26 11.72 -4.50 17.61
CA LEU A 26 11.95 -3.05 17.67
C LEU A 26 10.64 -2.25 17.76
N VAL A 27 9.57 -2.71 17.09
CA VAL A 27 8.23 -2.13 17.19
C VAL A 27 7.69 -2.22 18.63
N LYS A 28 7.99 -3.31 19.35
CA LYS A 28 7.57 -3.47 20.76
C LYS A 28 8.42 -2.65 21.73
N ALA A 29 9.72 -2.50 21.47
CA ALA A 29 10.66 -1.88 22.41
C ALA A 29 10.37 -0.39 22.66
N ARG A 30 10.04 0.37 21.59
CA ARG A 30 9.54 1.77 21.63
C ARG A 30 10.38 2.77 22.45
N ASP A 31 11.62 2.41 22.77
CA ASP A 31 12.56 3.22 23.54
C ASP A 31 13.34 4.20 22.65
N ALA A 32 14.20 5.02 23.26
CA ALA A 32 15.01 6.00 22.54
C ALA A 32 16.00 5.36 21.55
N ALA A 33 16.54 4.17 21.85
CA ALA A 33 17.42 3.46 20.92
C ALA A 33 16.63 2.91 19.72
N ALA A 34 15.39 2.44 19.93
CA ALA A 34 14.50 2.05 18.84
C ALA A 34 14.24 3.23 17.88
N ARG A 35 13.94 4.42 18.41
CA ARG A 35 13.78 5.65 17.60
C ARG A 35 15.06 6.00 16.82
N ALA A 36 16.23 5.85 17.44
CA ALA A 36 17.50 6.09 16.76
C ALA A 36 17.73 5.11 15.59
N VAL A 37 17.34 3.84 15.73
CA VAL A 37 17.41 2.84 14.65
C VAL A 37 16.43 3.19 13.53
N TRP A 38 15.17 3.54 13.83
CA TRP A 38 14.22 4.00 12.80
C TRP A 38 14.73 5.24 12.06
N SER A 39 15.37 6.17 12.78
CA SER A 39 16.02 7.33 12.21
C SER A 39 17.24 6.99 11.36
N ALA A 40 17.89 5.84 11.54
CA ALA A 40 18.96 5.39 10.66
C ALA A 40 18.42 4.64 9.44
N VAL A 41 17.36 3.84 9.62
CA VAL A 41 16.68 3.12 8.55
C VAL A 41 16.08 4.08 7.52
N ARG A 42 15.51 5.21 7.95
CA ARG A 42 14.94 6.21 7.02
C ARG A 42 15.98 6.86 6.09
N GLU A 43 17.27 6.83 6.44
CA GLU A 43 18.34 7.43 5.63
C GLU A 43 18.70 6.55 4.43
N ASP A 44 18.35 5.27 4.47
CA ASP A 44 18.54 4.32 3.36
C ASP A 44 17.18 3.91 2.76
N PRO A 45 16.86 4.35 1.54
CA PRO A 45 15.55 4.08 0.93
C PRO A 45 15.32 2.60 0.65
N VAL A 46 16.37 1.80 0.42
CA VAL A 46 16.27 0.37 0.13
C VAL A 46 15.90 -0.38 1.41
N ILE A 47 16.59 -0.10 2.51
CA ILE A 47 16.29 -0.70 3.81
C ILE A 47 14.91 -0.23 4.28
N ALA A 48 14.58 1.05 4.11
CA ALA A 48 13.26 1.59 4.45
C ALA A 48 12.13 0.87 3.70
N ALA A 49 12.28 0.62 2.39
CA ALA A 49 11.29 -0.13 1.61
C ALA A 49 11.11 -1.56 2.13
N ARG A 50 12.21 -2.26 2.45
CA ARG A 50 12.17 -3.62 3.00
C ARG A 50 11.49 -3.67 4.37
N VAL A 51 11.80 -2.71 5.24
CA VAL A 51 11.16 -2.57 6.55
C VAL A 51 9.67 -2.27 6.40
N ARG A 52 9.25 -1.43 5.46
CA ARG A 52 7.82 -1.22 5.16
C ARG A 52 7.12 -2.51 4.73
N GLY A 53 7.78 -3.32 3.90
CA GLY A 53 7.28 -4.65 3.51
C GLY A 53 7.13 -5.59 4.72
N ALA A 54 8.13 -5.65 5.60
CA ALA A 54 8.06 -6.43 6.83
C ALA A 54 6.93 -5.95 7.76
N LEU A 55 6.73 -4.63 7.90
CA LEU A 55 5.63 -4.05 8.67
C LEU A 55 4.26 -4.41 8.07
N ALA A 56 4.13 -4.47 6.75
CA ALA A 56 2.90 -4.92 6.09
C ALA A 56 2.62 -6.41 6.36
N GLY A 57 3.67 -7.25 6.36
CA GLY A 57 3.57 -8.65 6.76
C GLY A 57 3.11 -8.82 8.21
N LEU A 58 3.73 -8.08 9.13
CA LEU A 58 3.31 -8.08 10.55
C LEU A 58 1.86 -7.60 10.72
N LYS A 59 1.45 -6.60 9.93
CA LYS A 59 0.06 -6.12 9.95
C LYS A 59 -0.92 -7.22 9.55
N ALA A 60 -0.59 -8.03 8.54
CA ALA A 60 -1.41 -9.15 8.13
C ALA A 60 -1.41 -10.29 9.16
N GLU A 61 -0.26 -10.58 9.77
CA GLU A 61 -0.14 -11.61 10.80
C GLU A 61 -0.98 -11.31 12.04
N TYR A 62 -1.02 -10.04 12.48
CA TYR A 62 -1.78 -9.66 13.68
C TYR A 62 -3.28 -9.39 13.42
N ARG A 63 -3.79 -9.59 12.20
CA ARG A 63 -5.23 -9.55 11.94
C ARG A 63 -5.91 -10.72 12.65
N GLY A 64 -6.95 -10.45 13.44
CA GLY A 64 -7.66 -11.46 14.23
C GLY A 64 -6.93 -11.90 15.51
N HIS A 65 -5.79 -11.30 15.85
CA HIS A 65 -5.16 -11.51 17.15
C HIS A 65 -5.86 -10.71 18.25
N ARG A 66 -5.79 -11.21 19.50
CA ARG A 66 -6.31 -10.52 20.69
C ARG A 66 -5.82 -9.07 20.81
N ASP A 67 -4.56 -8.84 20.46
CA ASP A 67 -3.90 -7.54 20.58
C ASP A 67 -3.82 -6.78 19.24
N GLU A 68 -4.69 -7.10 18.26
CA GLU A 68 -4.67 -6.51 16.92
C GLU A 68 -4.60 -4.98 16.98
N ALA A 69 -5.53 -4.33 17.68
CA ALA A 69 -5.60 -2.87 17.75
C ALA A 69 -4.30 -2.24 18.28
N MET A 70 -3.66 -2.89 19.25
CA MET A 70 -2.41 -2.43 19.85
C MET A 70 -1.26 -2.54 18.84
N TRP A 71 -1.16 -3.67 18.15
CA TRP A 71 -0.17 -3.90 17.10
C TRP A 71 -0.36 -2.95 15.92
N LEU A 72 -1.58 -2.75 15.45
CA LEU A 72 -1.91 -1.83 14.37
C LEU A 72 -1.51 -0.39 14.72
N MET A 73 -1.77 0.04 15.96
CA MET A 73 -1.37 1.36 16.45
C MET A 73 0.16 1.52 16.45
N TRP A 74 0.89 0.54 16.97
CA TRP A 74 2.36 0.62 17.04
C TRP A 74 3.01 0.57 15.65
N ILE A 75 2.52 -0.32 14.77
CA ILE A 75 2.96 -0.38 13.37
C ILE A 75 2.66 0.94 12.67
N GLY A 76 1.47 1.51 12.87
CA GLY A 76 1.11 2.81 12.31
C GLY A 76 2.05 3.94 12.76
N GLN A 77 2.41 3.97 14.05
CA GLN A 77 3.39 4.94 14.57
C GLN A 77 4.75 4.82 13.88
N VAL A 78 5.26 3.61 13.70
CA VAL A 78 6.54 3.37 13.02
C VAL A 78 6.45 3.72 11.53
N GLN A 79 5.34 3.39 10.86
CA GLN A 79 5.12 3.77 9.46
C GLN A 79 5.15 5.29 9.28
N GLN A 80 4.51 6.04 10.18
CA GLN A 80 4.56 7.51 10.15
C GLN A 80 5.99 8.02 10.33
N GLN A 81 6.76 7.45 11.28
CA GLN A 81 8.17 7.82 11.47
C GLN A 81 9.04 7.57 10.22
N LEU A 82 8.73 6.55 9.43
CA LEU A 82 9.42 6.22 8.18
C LEU A 82 8.93 7.00 6.95
N ALA A 83 7.80 7.71 7.07
CA ALA A 83 7.18 8.48 5.98
C ALA A 83 7.61 9.96 5.95
N VAL A 84 8.17 10.51 7.04
CA VAL A 84 8.47 11.95 7.21
C VAL A 84 9.44 12.55 6.15
N GLN A 85 10.14 11.75 5.34
CA GLN A 85 10.93 12.26 4.20
C GLN A 85 10.20 12.27 2.85
N GLN A 86 9.00 11.68 2.75
CA GLN A 86 8.20 11.67 1.51
C GLN A 86 7.04 12.67 1.63
N THR A 87 7.35 13.95 1.78
CA THR A 87 6.38 14.97 1.39
C THR A 87 6.26 14.97 -0.13
N ALA A 88 5.03 14.74 -0.59
CA ALA A 88 4.49 14.93 -1.94
C ALA A 88 4.41 13.68 -2.87
N ALA A 89 3.54 12.74 -2.51
CA ALA A 89 2.60 12.15 -3.48
C ALA A 89 1.30 11.77 -2.74
N PRO A 90 0.11 12.15 -3.23
CA PRO A 90 -1.14 11.80 -2.56
C PRO A 90 -1.38 10.30 -2.76
N VAL A 91 -1.03 9.50 -1.76
CA VAL A 91 -1.49 8.12 -1.70
C VAL A 91 -2.93 8.19 -1.23
N LEU A 92 -3.85 7.95 -2.17
CA LEU A 92 -5.26 7.68 -1.93
C LEU A 92 -5.38 6.77 -0.72
N GLU A 93 -5.84 7.38 0.37
CA GLU A 93 -6.35 6.72 1.55
C GLU A 93 -7.40 5.72 1.05
N SER A 94 -7.06 4.43 1.03
CA SER A 94 -8.06 3.36 1.01
C SER A 94 -8.76 3.41 2.36
N ARG A 95 -9.63 4.42 2.48
CA ARG A 95 -10.62 4.58 3.52
C ARG A 95 -11.54 3.37 3.42
N VAL A 96 -11.65 2.71 4.56
CA VAL A 96 -12.68 1.75 4.92
C VAL A 96 -13.94 1.97 4.08
N ASP A 97 -14.33 0.93 3.33
CA ASP A 97 -15.63 0.80 2.68
C ASP A 97 -16.69 0.73 3.79
N GLU A 98 -17.05 1.91 4.30
CA GLU A 98 -18.27 2.15 5.06
C GLU A 98 -19.31 2.52 4.01
N VAL A 99 -20.20 1.55 3.75
CA VAL A 99 -21.37 1.64 2.88
C VAL A 99 -22.13 2.94 3.12
N PRO A 100 -22.32 3.81 2.10
CA PRO A 100 -23.39 4.77 2.13
C PRO A 100 -24.58 4.19 1.35
N GLU A 101 -25.60 3.80 2.10
CA GLU A 101 -26.96 3.63 1.63
C GLU A 101 -27.44 5.00 1.12
N LEU A 102 -27.37 5.21 -0.19
CA LEU A 102 -27.92 6.40 -0.85
C LEU A 102 -29.37 6.09 -1.23
N GLU A 103 -30.31 6.58 -0.43
CA GLU A 103 -31.71 6.69 -0.83
C GLU A 103 -31.80 7.61 -2.08
N PRO A 104 -32.29 7.14 -3.23
CA PRO A 104 -32.55 8.03 -4.35
C PRO A 104 -33.90 8.74 -4.13
N VAL A 105 -33.84 10.02 -3.76
CA VAL A 105 -34.97 10.94 -3.98
C VAL A 105 -35.26 10.97 -5.47
N VAL A 106 -36.43 10.44 -5.83
CA VAL A 106 -37.03 10.52 -7.16
C VAL A 106 -37.58 11.94 -7.32
N GLU A 107 -37.01 12.73 -8.21
CA GLU A 107 -37.73 13.87 -8.78
C GLU A 107 -37.62 13.84 -10.31
N GLU A 108 -38.75 13.49 -10.89
CA GLU A 108 -39.08 13.33 -12.29
C GLU A 108 -38.96 14.65 -13.05
N TRP A 109 -37.99 14.78 -13.96
CA TRP A 109 -38.06 15.78 -15.03
C TRP A 109 -37.74 15.14 -16.38
N ALA A 110 -38.80 15.01 -17.19
CA ALA A 110 -38.79 14.54 -18.56
C ALA A 110 -38.09 15.55 -19.52
N PRO A 111 -37.74 15.13 -20.75
CA PRO A 111 -36.56 15.61 -21.49
C PRO A 111 -36.86 16.76 -22.46
N ARG A 112 -35.87 17.65 -22.68
CA ARG A 112 -35.83 18.54 -23.84
C ARG A 112 -34.51 18.39 -24.58
N ARG A 113 -34.60 17.87 -25.81
CA ARG A 113 -33.55 17.83 -26.86
C ARG A 113 -33.12 19.28 -27.18
N GLU A 114 -31.88 19.55 -27.57
CA GLU A 114 -31.39 19.49 -28.96
C GLU A 114 -29.88 19.83 -29.07
N PRO A 115 -29.22 19.73 -30.25
CA PRO A 115 -28.04 18.89 -30.46
C PRO A 115 -26.77 19.67 -30.91
N THR A 116 -25.72 18.94 -31.34
CA THR A 116 -24.49 19.38 -32.06
C THR A 116 -23.24 19.27 -31.17
N THR A 117 -22.21 18.44 -31.40
CA THR A 117 -21.62 17.80 -32.59
C THR A 117 -20.82 16.54 -32.13
N PRO A 118 -20.71 15.48 -32.94
CA PRO A 118 -19.92 14.30 -32.58
C PRO A 118 -18.42 14.54 -32.80
N ARG A 119 -17.61 14.38 -31.74
CA ARG A 119 -16.15 14.23 -31.84
C ARG A 119 -15.85 12.78 -32.30
N PRO A 120 -14.98 12.56 -33.30
CA PRO A 120 -14.80 11.24 -33.89
C PRO A 120 -14.24 10.23 -32.87
N ALA A 121 -14.90 9.07 -32.80
CA ALA A 121 -14.46 7.91 -32.04
C ALA A 121 -13.18 7.35 -32.70
N GLY A 122 -12.19 7.04 -31.85
CA GLY A 122 -10.93 6.47 -32.28
C GLY A 122 -11.12 5.16 -33.04
N ASP A 123 -10.39 5.08 -34.15
CA ASP A 123 -10.23 3.97 -35.06
C ASP A 123 -9.61 2.76 -34.33
N ALA A 124 -10.42 1.75 -34.04
CA ALA A 124 -9.94 0.43 -33.65
C ALA A 124 -10.51 -0.59 -34.64
N PRO A 125 -9.69 -1.25 -35.46
CA PRO A 125 -10.19 -2.24 -36.41
C PRO A 125 -10.67 -3.49 -35.66
N PRO A 126 -11.83 -4.06 -36.04
CA PRO A 126 -12.35 -5.26 -35.42
C PRO A 126 -11.43 -6.45 -35.72
N VAL A 127 -10.91 -7.10 -34.68
CA VAL A 127 -10.18 -8.36 -34.83
C VAL A 127 -11.20 -9.46 -35.09
N LEU A 128 -11.26 -9.95 -36.33
CA LEU A 128 -12.03 -11.12 -36.71
C LEU A 128 -11.24 -12.39 -36.35
N PHE A 129 -11.82 -13.21 -35.47
CA PHE A 129 -11.33 -14.55 -35.18
C PHE A 129 -11.58 -15.44 -36.42
N GLN A 130 -10.53 -16.04 -36.99
CA GLN A 130 -10.68 -17.08 -38.02
C GLN A 130 -10.53 -18.46 -37.36
N GLU A 131 -11.57 -19.28 -37.47
CA GLU A 131 -11.50 -20.70 -37.14
C GLU A 131 -10.64 -21.45 -38.18
N PRO A 132 -9.72 -22.34 -37.78
CA PRO A 132 -8.98 -23.16 -38.72
C PRO A 132 -9.91 -24.18 -39.37
N ALA A 133 -9.98 -24.17 -40.70
CA ALA A 133 -10.65 -25.20 -41.48
C ALA A 133 -10.07 -26.58 -41.11
N SER A 134 -10.92 -27.42 -40.51
CA SER A 134 -10.64 -28.85 -40.40
C SER A 134 -10.54 -29.43 -41.81
N THR A 135 -9.30 -29.61 -42.27
CA THR A 135 -9.02 -30.36 -43.49
C THR A 135 -9.35 -31.83 -43.21
N ALA A 136 -10.40 -32.29 -43.86
CA ALA A 136 -10.74 -33.70 -43.98
C ALA A 136 -9.60 -34.46 -44.68
N LYS A 137 -9.22 -35.61 -44.10
CA LYS A 137 -8.82 -36.78 -44.87
C LYS A 137 -9.07 -38.05 -44.07
#